data_AF-A0A959IFK5-F1
#
_entry.id   AF-A0A959IFK5-F1
#
_cell.length_a   1.000
_cell.length_b   1.000
_cell.length_c   1.000
_cell.angle_alpha   90.00
_cell.angle_beta   90.00
_cell.angle_gamma   90.00
#
_symmetry.space_group_name_H-M   'P 1'
#
loop_
_entity.id
_entity.type
_entity.pdbx_description
1 polymer ?
#
loop_
_entity_poly.entity_id
_entity_poly.type
_entity_poly.pdbx_seq_one_letter_code
_entity_poly.pdbx_strand_id
1 'polypeptide(L)'
;MSAKAKLQQLADAYSDQLARLNSLYWIVDEDGNVVQFKMRPVQYALYRELWYRNIILKSRQHGFTTELAIMALDTTIFNQNYAAGI
;
A
#
# COMPACT_ATOMS: atom_id res chain seq x y z
N MET A 1 -12.38 24.49 -12.29
CA MET A 1 -12.38 23.09 -12.80
C MET A 1 -13.77 22.50 -12.62
N SER A 2 -14.37 21.92 -13.66
CA SER A 2 -15.68 21.26 -13.57
C SER A 2 -15.63 20.09 -12.58
N ALA A 3 -16.69 19.89 -11.77
CA ALA A 3 -16.76 18.82 -10.77
C ALA A 3 -16.49 17.42 -11.38
N LYS A 4 -16.92 17.20 -12.63
CA LYS A 4 -16.68 15.96 -13.37
C LYS A 4 -15.19 15.72 -13.67
N ALA A 5 -14.44 16.77 -13.96
CA ALA A 5 -13.00 16.67 -14.19
C ALA A 5 -12.25 16.29 -12.90
N LYS A 6 -12.70 16.81 -11.76
CA LYS A 6 -12.13 16.46 -10.45
C LYS A 6 -12.43 15.01 -10.06
N LEU A 7 -13.64 14.54 -10.34
CA LEU A 7 -13.99 13.13 -10.13
C LEU A 7 -13.14 12.20 -11.00
N GLN A 8 -12.94 12.56 -12.26
CA GLN A 8 -12.08 11.78 -13.16
C GLN A 8 -10.65 11.72 -12.65
N GLN A 9 -10.08 12.85 -12.24
CA GLN A 9 -8.73 12.89 -11.67
C GLN A 9 -8.59 11.99 -10.43
N LEU A 10 -9.61 11.95 -9.57
CA LEU A 10 -9.61 11.07 -8.40
C LEU A 10 -9.73 9.59 -8.81
N ALA A 11 -10.56 9.28 -9.79
CA ALA A 11 -10.69 7.93 -10.33
C ALA A 11 -9.36 7.44 -10.93
N ASP A 12 -8.69 8.31 -11.69
CA ASP A 12 -7.36 8.03 -12.27
C ASP A 12 -6.32 7.81 -11.15
N ALA A 13 -6.29 8.67 -10.13
CA ALA A 13 -5.38 8.53 -9.00
C ALA A 13 -5.65 7.25 -8.19
N TYR A 14 -6.91 6.85 -8.03
CA TYR A 14 -7.27 5.62 -7.34
C TYR A 14 -7.15 4.37 -8.22
N SER A 15 -6.91 4.49 -9.52
CA SER A 15 -6.56 3.34 -10.35
C SER A 15 -5.15 2.82 -10.06
N ASP A 16 -4.23 3.68 -9.65
CA ASP A 16 -2.85 3.33 -9.31
C ASP A 16 -2.74 2.82 -7.86
N GLN A 17 -2.32 1.57 -7.69
CA GLN A 17 -2.14 0.95 -6.37
C GLN A 17 -1.10 1.69 -5.52
N LEU A 18 0.00 2.18 -6.11
CA LEU A 18 1.03 2.85 -5.34
C LEU A 18 0.53 4.19 -4.77
N ALA A 19 -0.26 4.91 -5.56
CA ALA A 19 -0.94 6.13 -5.13
C ALA A 19 -1.97 5.85 -4.02
N ARG A 20 -2.75 4.76 -4.14
CA ARG A 20 -3.68 4.32 -3.08
C ARG A 20 -2.97 3.99 -1.79
N LEU A 21 -1.93 3.13 -1.85
CA LEU A 21 -1.18 2.69 -0.68
C LEU A 21 -0.63 3.88 0.10
N ASN A 22 -0.03 4.84 -0.59
CA ASN A 22 0.58 6.01 0.04
C ASN A 22 -0.43 7.14 0.35
N SER A 23 -1.74 6.93 0.26
CA SER A 23 -2.72 7.99 0.56
C SER A 23 -3.94 7.54 1.37
N LEU A 24 -4.38 6.29 1.25
CA LEU A 24 -5.66 5.84 1.83
C LEU A 24 -5.52 5.23 3.23
N TYR A 25 -4.36 4.68 3.56
CA TYR A 25 -4.20 3.86 4.76
C TYR A 25 -3.50 4.62 5.89
N TRP A 26 -3.84 4.23 7.11
CA TRP A 26 -3.29 4.77 8.35
C TRP A 26 -2.74 3.61 9.19
N ILE A 27 -1.65 3.87 9.89
CA ILE A 27 -0.97 2.90 10.76
C ILE A 27 -0.68 3.52 12.12
N VAL A 28 -0.40 2.67 13.09
CA VAL A 28 0.24 3.09 14.34
C VAL A 28 1.76 2.97 14.13
N ASP A 29 2.49 4.06 14.31
CA ASP A 29 3.95 4.08 14.19
C ASP A 29 4.65 3.48 15.42
N GLU A 30 5.99 3.44 15.40
CA GLU A 30 6.79 2.90 16.50
C GLU A 30 6.64 3.68 17.82
N ASP A 31 6.19 4.93 17.76
CA ASP A 31 5.95 5.81 18.91
C ASP A 31 4.49 5.73 19.40
N GLY A 32 3.65 4.91 18.77
CA GLY A 32 2.25 4.72 19.14
C GLY A 32 1.29 5.75 18.53
N ASN A 33 1.74 6.59 17.61
CA ASN A 33 0.91 7.61 16.97
C ASN A 33 0.20 7.05 15.74
N VAL A 34 -1.05 7.46 15.55
CA VAL A 34 -1.81 7.16 14.33
C VAL A 34 -1.36 8.11 13.23
N VAL A 35 -0.64 7.59 12.24
CA VAL A 35 -0.06 8.35 11.13
C VAL A 35 -0.48 7.78 9.79
N GLN A 36 -0.49 8.63 8.76
CA GLN A 36 -0.77 8.18 7.40
C GLN A 36 0.38 7.27 6.93
N PHE A 37 0.03 6.12 6.37
CA PHE A 37 1.03 5.20 5.84
C PHE A 37 1.75 5.84 4.65
N LYS A 38 3.08 5.80 4.71
CA LYS A 38 3.97 6.14 3.62
C LYS A 38 5.05 5.08 3.55
N MET A 39 5.26 4.54 2.36
CA MET A 39 6.30 3.54 2.16
C MET A 39 7.68 4.15 2.45
N ARG A 40 8.51 3.40 3.16
CA ARG A 40 9.93 3.70 3.33
C ARG A 40 10.69 3.38 2.03
N PRO A 41 11.89 3.93 1.79
CA PRO A 41 12.66 3.65 0.57
C PRO A 41 12.88 2.15 0.31
N VAL A 42 13.12 1.37 1.37
CA VAL A 42 13.30 -0.09 1.26
C VAL A 42 12.01 -0.84 0.91
N GLN A 43 10.87 -0.33 1.36
CA GLN A 43 9.54 -0.86 1.04
C GLN A 43 9.21 -0.58 -0.43
N TYR A 44 9.50 0.65 -0.91
CA TYR A 44 9.42 0.97 -2.34
C TYR A 44 10.30 0.05 -3.21
N ALA A 45 11.51 -0.26 -2.76
CA ALA A 45 12.40 -1.18 -3.48
C ALA A 45 11.76 -2.58 -3.59
N LEU A 46 11.26 -3.11 -2.47
CA LEU A 46 10.54 -4.39 -2.46
C LEU A 46 9.32 -4.34 -3.39
N TYR A 47 8.45 -3.33 -3.25
CA TYR A 47 7.24 -3.17 -4.06
C TYR A 47 7.53 -3.18 -5.56
N ARG A 48 8.58 -2.46 -6.00
CA ARG A 48 8.97 -2.40 -7.41
C ARG A 48 9.55 -3.72 -7.95
N GLU A 49 10.12 -4.54 -7.07
CA GLU A 49 10.74 -5.81 -7.42
C GLU A 49 9.85 -7.02 -7.10
N LEU A 50 8.58 -6.80 -6.71
CA LEU A 50 7.65 -7.86 -6.40
C LEU A 50 7.47 -8.83 -7.57
N TRP A 51 7.62 -10.11 -7.26
CA TRP A 51 7.31 -11.22 -8.14
C TRP A 51 6.26 -12.15 -7.51
N TYR A 52 5.90 -13.24 -8.20
CA TYR A 52 4.90 -14.18 -7.69
C TYR A 52 5.31 -14.86 -6.37
N ARG A 53 6.62 -14.93 -6.08
CA ARG A 53 7.18 -15.49 -4.85
C ARG A 53 8.44 -14.72 -4.44
N ASN A 54 8.30 -13.89 -3.42
CA ASN A 54 9.40 -13.09 -2.87
C ASN A 54 9.89 -13.73 -1.57
N ILE A 55 11.21 -13.83 -1.40
CA ILE A 55 11.84 -14.28 -0.17
C ILE A 55 12.61 -13.11 0.41
N ILE A 56 12.11 -12.56 1.51
CA ILE A 56 12.73 -11.44 2.21
C ILE A 56 13.63 -12.02 3.30
N LEU A 57 14.94 -11.81 3.18
CA LEU A 57 15.89 -12.16 4.24
C LEU A 57 15.56 -11.38 5.51
N LYS A 58 15.83 -11.98 6.67
CA LYS A 58 15.37 -11.48 7.98
C LYS A 58 15.80 -10.02 8.21
N SER A 59 14.85 -9.11 7.99
CA SER A 59 15.04 -7.68 8.08
C SER A 59 14.04 -7.14 9.11
N ARG A 60 14.54 -6.73 10.29
CA ARG A 60 13.70 -6.21 11.37
C ARG A 60 13.60 -4.69 11.26
N GLN A 61 12.60 -4.10 11.92
CA GLN A 61 12.47 -2.64 12.08
C GLN A 61 12.22 -1.84 10.79
N HIS A 62 12.03 -2.51 9.65
CA HIS A 62 11.62 -1.85 8.40
C HIS A 62 10.11 -1.87 8.15
N GLY A 63 9.32 -2.49 9.03
CA GLY A 63 7.86 -2.49 8.92
C GLY A 63 7.30 -3.27 7.71
N PHE A 64 8.03 -4.24 7.17
CA PHE A 64 7.59 -5.03 6.00
C PHE A 64 6.25 -5.74 6.21
N THR A 65 6.00 -6.28 7.42
CA THR A 65 4.71 -6.92 7.71
C THR A 65 3.55 -5.93 7.57
N THR A 66 3.72 -4.70 8.05
CA THR A 66 2.71 -3.65 7.92
C THR A 66 2.46 -3.28 6.46
N GLU A 67 3.52 -3.09 5.68
CA GLU A 67 3.43 -2.83 4.24
C GLU A 67 2.67 -3.96 3.52
N LEU A 68 3.10 -5.20 3.70
CA LEU A 68 2.51 -6.37 3.03
C LEU A 68 1.06 -6.60 3.45
N ALA A 69 0.73 -6.37 4.72
CA ALA A 69 -0.65 -6.46 5.21
C ALA A 69 -1.57 -5.42 4.57
N ILE A 70 -1.10 -4.18 4.44
CA ILE A 70 -1.86 -3.11 3.77
C ILE A 70 -1.98 -3.38 2.28
N MET A 71 -0.92 -3.86 1.63
CA MET A 71 -0.96 -4.24 0.22
C MET A 71 -1.92 -5.40 -0.04
N ALA A 72 -1.94 -6.40 0.84
CA ALA A 72 -2.91 -7.48 0.81
C ALA A 72 -4.34 -6.95 0.95
N LEU A 73 -4.59 -6.08 1.94
CA LEU A 73 -5.88 -5.42 2.13
C LEU A 73 -6.31 -4.63 0.88
N ASP A 74 -5.45 -3.78 0.34
CA ASP A 74 -5.70 -3.02 -0.89
C ASP A 74 -6.09 -3.96 -2.02
N THR A 75 -5.30 -5.01 -2.24
CA THR A 75 -5.54 -5.96 -3.31
C THR A 75 -6.90 -6.67 -3.14
N THR A 76 -7.27 -7.04 -1.90
CA THR A 76 -8.59 -7.64 -1.62
C THR A 76 -9.77 -6.68 -1.85
N ILE A 77 -9.58 -5.37 -1.62
CA ILE A 77 -10.64 -4.37 -1.81
C ILE A 77 -10.82 -4.05 -3.30
N PHE A 78 -9.71 -3.92 -4.03
CA PHE A 78 -9.70 -3.41 -5.41
C PHE A 78 -9.69 -4.50 -6.48
N ASN A 79 -9.56 -5.78 -6.12
CA ASN A 79 -9.61 -6.90 -7.07
C ASN A 79 -10.66 -7.93 -6.66
N GLN A 80 -11.52 -8.28 -7.61
CA GLN A 80 -12.53 -9.33 -7.39
C GLN A 80 -11.87 -10.70 -7.27
N ASN A 81 -12.45 -11.57 -6.44
CA ASN A 81 -11.99 -12.95 -6.21
C ASN A 81 -10.54 -13.06 -5.72
N TYR A 82 -10.03 -12.05 -5.02
CA TYR A 82 -8.73 -12.09 -4.38
C TYR A 82 -8.87 -12.38 -2.88
N ALA A 83 -8.13 -13.37 -2.38
CA ALA A 83 -8.06 -13.71 -0.96
C ALA A 83 -6.61 -13.59 -0.49
N ALA A 84 -6.41 -13.00 0.69
CA ALA A 84 -5.10 -12.86 1.31
C ALA A 84 -5.09 -13.47 2.72
N GLY A 85 -3.93 -13.97 3.13
CA GLY A 85 -3.65 -14.47 4.47
C GLY A 85 -2.29 -13.95 4.96
N ILE A 86 -2.17 -13.70 6.25
CA ILE A 86 -0.99 -13.13 6.91
C ILE A 86 -0.54 -14.08 8.03
#